data_AF-A0A941VFI3-F1
#
_entry.id   AF-A0A941VFI3-F1
#
_cell.length_a   1.000
_cell.length_b   1.000
_cell.length_c   1.000
_cell.angle_alpha   90.00
_cell.angle_beta   90.00
_cell.angle_gamma   90.00
#
_symmetry.space_group_name_H-M   'P 1'
#
loop_
_entity.id
_entity.type
_entity.pdbx_description
1 polymer ?
#
loop_
_entity_poly.entity_id
_entity_poly.type
_entity_poly.pdbx_seq_one_letter_code
_entity_poly.pdbx_strand_id
1 'polypeptide(L)'
;MSKFVRWMACFAMSLFGVSVAAQSILDSPARIIEKSDLVLAENIGGEIAWIDDKNLLATVLLDDPRSPWWIRRVVSVDARSGQAAEFMARGFVSCSNPVAGLIGISNGTLAASYEGGSKEPRPTPHLYKKSFWSSALAQLNDEDEWNKWLCIKTSKAELNDPSAGNPQSDHRYLQTPDDLFRITKELNETRTDVVYGVVLERGKERVSLPDLSPVEAGWQPQFLPFLNKHLLVSGRFVIASTMLLPGGKSTQEIPTITMTKDGKLKREYVRARLMIKGLKRDAIVMPYAKGNLVFVQDRPGDGGGIYREAGDLVERIWCVNKGRGFDRKCRPQAISISPDGCSLAFFDKDSDDLKKNVPQVSLKILDVCH
;
A
#
# COMPACT_ATOMS: atom_id res chain seq x y z
N MET A 1 -38.04 33.50 57.43
CA MET A 1 -38.21 33.33 55.97
C MET A 1 -37.03 33.95 55.25
N SER A 2 -36.00 33.16 54.90
CA SER A 2 -34.84 33.54 54.07
C SER A 2 -33.74 32.53 54.38
N LYS A 3 -33.54 31.54 53.49
CA LYS A 3 -32.32 30.72 53.33
C LYS A 3 -32.52 29.52 52.39
N PHE A 4 -33.73 29.26 51.88
CA PHE A 4 -34.03 28.07 51.08
C PHE A 4 -34.01 28.26 49.55
N VAL A 5 -33.80 29.48 49.03
CA VAL A 5 -33.97 29.77 47.58
C VAL A 5 -32.64 29.86 46.81
N ARG A 6 -31.48 29.77 47.46
CA ARG A 6 -30.18 30.00 46.80
C ARG A 6 -29.49 28.77 46.20
N TRP A 7 -30.05 27.58 46.35
CA TRP A 7 -29.43 26.34 45.84
C TRP A 7 -29.98 25.82 44.51
N MET A 8 -30.99 26.47 43.93
CA MET A 8 -31.64 25.98 42.70
C MET A 8 -31.18 26.69 41.41
N ALA A 9 -30.22 27.63 41.50
CA ALA A 9 -29.73 28.38 40.35
C ALA A 9 -28.37 27.89 39.78
N CYS A 10 -27.63 27.02 40.49
CA CYS A 10 -26.37 26.46 39.99
C CYS A 10 -26.51 25.12 39.26
N PHE A 11 -27.71 24.54 39.21
CA PHE A 11 -27.92 23.24 38.55
C PHE A 11 -28.51 23.33 37.14
N ALA A 12 -28.83 24.54 36.66
CA ALA A 12 -29.38 24.77 35.32
C ALA A 12 -28.33 25.25 34.28
N MET A 13 -27.06 25.35 34.66
CA MET A 13 -25.96 25.84 33.81
C MET A 13 -24.89 24.78 33.48
N SER A 14 -25.25 23.50 33.53
CA SER A 14 -24.35 22.39 33.15
C SER A 14 -24.91 21.48 32.04
N LEU A 15 -25.98 21.89 31.36
CA LEU A 15 -26.60 21.11 30.27
C LEU A 15 -26.27 21.60 28.85
N PHE A 16 -25.34 22.53 28.68
CA PHE A 16 -24.59 22.67 27.42
C PHE A 16 -23.35 21.77 27.45
N GLY A 17 -23.54 20.50 27.82
CA GLY A 17 -22.67 19.46 27.34
C GLY A 17 -22.85 19.45 25.83
N VAL A 18 -21.86 19.98 25.10
CA VAL A 18 -21.72 19.76 23.67
C VAL A 18 -21.74 18.26 23.50
N SER A 19 -22.92 17.74 23.20
CA SER A 19 -23.09 16.36 22.79
C SER A 19 -22.41 16.32 21.45
N VAL A 20 -21.11 15.97 21.46
CA VAL A 20 -20.43 15.49 20.26
C VAL A 20 -21.21 14.22 19.93
N ALA A 21 -22.28 14.38 19.17
CA ALA A 21 -23.03 13.28 18.61
C ALA A 21 -21.97 12.46 17.90
N ALA A 22 -21.70 11.26 18.42
CA ALA A 22 -20.82 10.31 17.76
C ALA A 22 -21.45 10.06 16.40
N GLN A 23 -21.00 10.80 15.39
CA GLN A 23 -21.52 10.73 14.05
C GLN A 23 -21.14 9.34 13.58
N SER A 24 -22.14 8.45 13.54
CA SER A 24 -21.96 7.06 13.18
C SER A 24 -21.23 6.99 11.85
N ILE A 25 -20.28 6.05 11.73
CA ILE A 25 -19.67 5.72 10.44
C ILE A 25 -20.79 5.47 9.44
N LEU A 26 -20.79 6.24 8.35
CA LEU A 26 -21.72 6.05 7.26
C LEU A 26 -21.20 4.94 6.34
N ASP A 27 -22.01 3.91 6.13
CA ASP A 27 -21.76 2.91 5.09
C ASP A 27 -22.14 3.54 3.74
N SER A 28 -21.16 3.76 2.87
CA SER A 28 -21.30 4.39 1.55
C SER A 28 -20.52 3.57 0.52
N PRO A 29 -21.03 2.40 0.11
CA PRO A 29 -20.28 1.46 -0.70
C PRO A 29 -19.83 2.09 -2.02
N ALA A 30 -18.53 2.06 -2.27
CA ALA A 30 -17.97 2.48 -3.54
C ALA A 30 -18.44 1.54 -4.66
N ARG A 31 -18.38 2.02 -5.90
CA ARG A 31 -18.54 1.16 -7.07
C ARG A 31 -17.37 0.19 -7.11
N ILE A 32 -17.67 -1.11 -7.10
CA ILE A 32 -16.69 -2.20 -7.15
C ILE A 32 -16.78 -2.91 -8.50
N ILE A 33 -15.64 -3.10 -9.14
CA ILE A 33 -15.45 -4.07 -10.21
C ILE A 33 -14.79 -5.29 -9.57
N GLU A 34 -15.50 -6.42 -9.53
CA GLU A 34 -15.03 -7.68 -8.94
C GLU A 34 -14.71 -8.68 -10.05
N LYS A 35 -13.56 -9.34 -9.94
CA LYS A 35 -13.13 -10.44 -10.82
C LYS A 35 -12.91 -11.71 -10.03
N SER A 36 -13.96 -12.51 -9.98
CA SER A 36 -13.96 -13.81 -9.29
C SER A 36 -13.19 -14.90 -10.05
N ASP A 37 -12.94 -14.72 -11.33
CA ASP A 37 -12.12 -15.60 -12.18
C ASP A 37 -10.61 -15.37 -12.02
N LEU A 38 -10.21 -14.27 -11.39
CA LEU A 38 -8.82 -13.92 -11.11
C LEU A 38 -8.48 -14.27 -9.67
N VAL A 39 -8.03 -15.51 -9.46
CA VAL A 39 -7.84 -16.11 -8.14
C VAL A 39 -6.37 -16.12 -7.69
N LEU A 40 -6.13 -15.82 -6.41
CA LEU A 40 -4.84 -16.04 -5.75
C LEU A 40 -4.84 -17.27 -4.85
N ALA A 41 -3.66 -17.85 -4.65
CA ALA A 41 -3.42 -18.78 -3.54
C ALA A 41 -3.33 -18.00 -2.24
N GLU A 42 -4.05 -18.47 -1.23
CA GLU A 42 -4.16 -17.80 0.07
C GLU A 42 -2.82 -17.58 0.79
N ASN A 43 -1.81 -18.40 0.52
CA ASN A 43 -0.60 -18.47 1.33
C ASN A 43 0.60 -17.67 0.80
N ILE A 44 0.50 -17.09 -0.40
CA ILE A 44 1.68 -16.61 -1.15
C ILE A 44 1.51 -15.16 -1.60
N GLY A 45 0.35 -14.56 -1.33
CA GLY A 45 0.02 -13.18 -1.69
C GLY A 45 -0.01 -12.95 -3.21
N GLY A 46 -0.82 -12.00 -3.66
CA GLY A 46 -0.75 -11.51 -5.04
C GLY A 46 0.15 -10.30 -5.16
N GLU A 47 0.42 -9.92 -6.40
CA GLU A 47 1.02 -8.63 -6.72
C GLU A 47 0.06 -7.88 -7.62
N ILE A 48 -0.08 -6.59 -7.36
CA ILE A 48 -0.88 -5.66 -8.17
C ILE A 48 0.01 -4.47 -8.47
N ALA A 49 0.09 -4.10 -9.75
CA ALA A 49 0.85 -2.94 -10.15
C ALA A 49 0.15 -2.17 -11.26
N TRP A 50 0.04 -0.86 -11.09
CA TRP A 50 -0.58 0.02 -12.08
C TRP A 50 0.43 0.39 -13.16
N ILE A 51 0.02 0.21 -14.43
CA ILE A 51 0.77 0.71 -15.59
C ILE A 51 0.40 2.17 -15.82
N ASP A 52 -0.87 2.52 -15.66
CA ASP A 52 -1.42 3.87 -15.71
C ASP A 52 -2.75 3.94 -14.93
N ASP A 53 -3.50 5.03 -15.04
CA ASP A 53 -4.78 5.23 -14.32
C ASP A 53 -5.91 4.28 -14.74
N LYS A 54 -5.71 3.51 -15.81
CA LYS A 54 -6.75 2.66 -16.42
C LYS A 54 -6.34 1.21 -16.49
N ASN A 55 -5.06 0.88 -16.43
CA ASN A 55 -4.54 -0.46 -16.66
C ASN A 55 -3.65 -0.85 -15.50
N LEU A 56 -3.94 -2.01 -14.92
CA LEU A 56 -3.07 -2.67 -13.97
C LEU A 56 -2.69 -4.05 -14.48
N LEU A 57 -1.57 -4.56 -13.97
CA LEU A 57 -1.27 -5.98 -14.00
C LEU A 57 -1.56 -6.59 -12.64
N ALA A 58 -2.05 -7.82 -12.69
CA ALA A 58 -2.23 -8.64 -11.51
C ALA A 58 -1.55 -9.99 -11.74
N THR A 59 -0.82 -10.46 -10.74
CA THR A 59 -0.28 -11.82 -10.71
C THR A 59 -1.35 -12.74 -10.13
N VAL A 60 -1.77 -13.77 -10.88
CA VAL A 60 -2.82 -14.71 -10.46
C VAL A 60 -2.33 -16.15 -10.57
N LEU A 61 -2.97 -17.08 -9.86
CA LEU A 61 -2.63 -18.50 -10.00
C LEU A 61 -2.87 -18.99 -11.42
N LEU A 62 -2.07 -19.97 -11.82
CA LEU A 62 -2.37 -20.77 -13.00
C LEU A 62 -3.60 -21.64 -12.70
N ASP A 63 -4.54 -21.73 -13.65
CA ASP A 63 -5.82 -22.47 -13.53
C ASP A 63 -5.67 -24.02 -13.42
N ASP A 64 -4.50 -24.54 -13.03
CA ASP A 64 -4.30 -25.97 -12.76
C ASP A 64 -4.14 -26.20 -11.25
N PRO A 65 -5.11 -26.85 -10.57
CA PRO A 65 -5.04 -27.14 -9.15
C PRO A 65 -3.91 -28.11 -8.76
N ARG A 66 -3.23 -28.73 -9.74
CA ARG A 66 -2.02 -29.54 -9.53
C ARG A 66 -0.74 -28.74 -9.74
N SER A 67 -0.83 -27.52 -10.26
CA SER A 67 0.33 -26.67 -10.47
C SER A 67 0.95 -26.32 -9.11
N PRO A 68 2.28 -26.41 -8.96
CA PRO A 68 2.96 -25.87 -7.81
C PRO A 68 2.53 -24.41 -7.62
N TRP A 69 2.27 -24.07 -6.38
CA TRP A 69 1.72 -22.79 -5.96
C TRP A 69 2.64 -21.58 -6.28
N TRP A 70 3.88 -21.88 -6.66
CA TRP A 70 4.90 -20.95 -7.14
C TRP A 70 4.76 -20.54 -8.61
N ILE A 71 3.90 -21.21 -9.38
CA ILE A 71 3.65 -20.91 -10.80
C ILE A 71 2.41 -20.00 -10.91
N ARG A 72 2.60 -18.86 -11.55
CA ARG A 72 1.60 -17.80 -11.70
C ARG A 72 1.55 -17.34 -13.14
N ARG A 73 0.42 -16.79 -13.56
CA ARG A 73 0.30 -16.00 -14.80
C ARG A 73 0.14 -14.53 -14.46
N VAL A 74 0.51 -13.67 -15.39
CA VAL A 74 0.29 -12.23 -15.31
C VAL A 74 -0.87 -11.88 -16.23
N VAL A 75 -1.88 -11.21 -15.69
CA VAL A 75 -3.04 -10.71 -16.45
C VAL A 75 -3.03 -9.19 -16.48
N SER A 76 -3.37 -8.62 -17.63
CA SER A 76 -3.67 -7.19 -17.75
C SER A 76 -5.15 -6.97 -17.53
N VAL A 77 -5.49 -5.97 -16.73
CA VAL A 77 -6.88 -5.65 -16.36
C VAL A 77 -7.15 -4.18 -16.66
N ASP A 78 -8.17 -3.94 -17.49
CA ASP A 78 -8.75 -2.60 -17.66
C ASP A 78 -9.62 -2.27 -16.43
N ALA A 79 -9.22 -1.25 -15.68
CA ALA A 79 -9.81 -0.88 -14.41
C ALA A 79 -11.24 -0.33 -14.50
N ARG A 80 -11.73 0.02 -15.71
CA ARG A 80 -13.08 0.60 -15.89
C ARG A 80 -14.11 -0.46 -16.28
N SER A 81 -13.75 -1.33 -17.20
CA SER A 81 -14.59 -2.42 -17.71
C SER A 81 -14.38 -3.72 -16.93
N GLY A 82 -13.26 -3.81 -16.21
CA GLY A 82 -12.75 -5.04 -15.63
C GLY A 82 -12.18 -6.00 -16.65
N GLN A 83 -12.25 -5.76 -17.97
CA GLN A 83 -11.79 -6.76 -18.94
C GLN A 83 -10.35 -7.19 -18.65
N ALA A 84 -10.16 -8.51 -18.55
CA ALA A 84 -8.88 -9.12 -18.23
C ALA A 84 -8.40 -9.94 -19.43
N ALA A 85 -7.12 -9.82 -19.75
CA ALA A 85 -6.46 -10.62 -20.78
C ALA A 85 -5.16 -11.17 -20.22
N GLU A 86 -4.84 -12.42 -20.58
CA GLU A 86 -3.53 -12.98 -20.25
C GLU A 86 -2.43 -12.17 -20.94
N PHE A 87 -1.49 -11.68 -20.14
CA PHE A 87 -0.30 -11.01 -20.64
C PHE A 87 0.88 -11.98 -20.73
N MET A 88 1.04 -12.85 -19.74
CA MET A 88 2.11 -13.84 -19.69
C MET A 88 1.65 -15.09 -18.95
N ALA A 89 1.79 -16.25 -19.59
CA ALA A 89 1.37 -17.54 -19.04
C ALA A 89 2.15 -17.95 -17.77
N ARG A 90 3.43 -17.54 -17.65
CA ARG A 90 4.30 -17.87 -16.52
C ARG A 90 5.17 -16.68 -16.11
N GLY A 91 4.81 -16.03 -15.02
CA GLY A 91 5.60 -14.94 -14.48
C GLY A 91 4.94 -14.24 -13.30
N PHE A 92 5.59 -13.19 -12.82
CA PHE A 92 5.12 -12.35 -11.73
C PHE A 92 5.60 -10.90 -11.91
N VAL A 93 4.93 -9.97 -11.24
CA VAL A 93 5.13 -8.54 -11.38
C VAL A 93 6.17 -8.09 -10.36
N SER A 94 7.37 -7.75 -10.84
CA SER A 94 8.48 -7.35 -9.96
C SER A 94 8.38 -5.89 -9.52
N CYS A 95 7.96 -4.99 -10.42
CA CYS A 95 7.85 -3.56 -10.13
C CYS A 95 6.92 -2.85 -11.12
N SER A 96 6.56 -1.60 -10.82
CA SER A 96 5.96 -0.69 -11.79
C SER A 96 6.47 0.73 -11.63
N ASN A 97 6.49 1.47 -12.73
CA ASN A 97 6.71 2.90 -12.77
C ASN A 97 5.70 3.52 -13.74
N PRO A 98 4.51 3.88 -13.24
CA PRO A 98 3.44 4.38 -14.11
C PRO A 98 3.75 5.73 -14.74
N VAL A 99 4.64 6.54 -14.12
CA VAL A 99 5.08 7.83 -14.68
C VAL A 99 5.87 7.62 -15.98
N ALA A 100 6.70 6.60 -16.03
CA ALA A 100 7.46 6.22 -17.22
C ALA A 100 6.69 5.22 -18.12
N GLY A 101 5.50 4.78 -17.70
CA GLY A 101 4.73 3.72 -18.34
C GLY A 101 5.47 2.37 -18.36
N LEU A 102 6.25 2.07 -17.33
CA LEU A 102 7.09 0.87 -17.25
C LEU A 102 6.53 -0.16 -16.27
N ILE A 103 6.74 -1.42 -16.59
CA ILE A 103 6.45 -2.56 -15.72
C ILE A 103 7.54 -3.62 -15.84
N GLY A 104 8.03 -4.08 -14.69
CA GLY A 104 9.03 -5.12 -14.59
C GLY A 104 8.32 -6.44 -14.34
N ILE A 105 8.54 -7.41 -15.20
CA ILE A 105 7.90 -8.72 -15.13
C ILE A 105 8.99 -9.77 -15.20
N SER A 106 9.01 -10.64 -14.21
CA SER A 106 9.95 -11.75 -14.16
C SER A 106 9.31 -12.98 -14.81
N ASN A 107 9.96 -13.50 -15.84
CA ASN A 107 9.57 -14.75 -16.49
C ASN A 107 10.09 -15.93 -15.65
N GLY A 108 9.23 -16.93 -15.44
CA GLY A 108 9.55 -18.13 -14.67
C GLY A 108 8.72 -18.25 -13.39
N THR A 109 9.29 -18.88 -12.37
CA THR A 109 8.62 -19.21 -11.11
C THR A 109 9.32 -18.54 -9.93
N LEU A 110 8.57 -18.31 -8.85
CA LEU A 110 9.15 -17.79 -7.61
C LEU A 110 9.85 -18.86 -6.77
N ALA A 111 9.69 -20.15 -7.08
CA ALA A 111 10.17 -21.25 -6.23
C ALA A 111 11.68 -21.17 -5.97
N ALA A 112 12.46 -20.84 -7.01
CA ALA A 112 13.92 -20.70 -6.91
C ALA A 112 14.37 -19.59 -5.95
N SER A 113 13.50 -18.60 -5.66
CA SER A 113 13.79 -17.49 -4.76
C SER A 113 13.51 -17.82 -3.28
N TYR A 114 12.67 -18.83 -3.01
CA TYR A 114 12.23 -19.16 -1.64
C TYR A 114 12.70 -20.54 -1.15
N GLU A 115 12.91 -21.50 -2.05
CA GLU A 115 13.38 -22.85 -1.71
C GLU A 115 14.89 -22.97 -1.98
N GLY A 116 15.68 -23.05 -0.90
CA GLY A 116 17.09 -23.35 -0.99
C GLY A 116 17.32 -24.73 -1.63
N GLY A 117 17.91 -24.76 -2.83
CA GLY A 117 18.18 -25.99 -3.58
C GLY A 117 17.13 -26.36 -4.62
N SER A 118 16.18 -25.47 -4.93
CA SER A 118 15.25 -25.67 -6.05
C SER A 118 16.01 -25.87 -7.36
N LYS A 119 15.54 -26.82 -8.18
CA LYS A 119 16.04 -27.07 -9.54
C LYS A 119 15.32 -26.21 -10.59
N GLU A 120 14.34 -25.40 -10.17
CA GLU A 120 13.64 -24.51 -11.09
C GLU A 120 14.57 -23.37 -11.53
N PRO A 121 14.50 -22.94 -12.81
CA PRO A 121 15.32 -21.84 -13.29
C PRO A 121 15.00 -20.57 -12.50
N ARG A 122 16.04 -19.79 -12.19
CA ARG A 122 15.86 -18.50 -11.53
C ARG A 122 15.01 -17.58 -12.40
N PRO A 123 14.11 -16.79 -11.80
CA PRO A 123 13.30 -15.84 -12.54
C PRO A 123 14.19 -14.82 -13.24
N THR A 124 13.87 -14.56 -14.52
CA THR A 124 14.59 -13.58 -15.33
C THR A 124 13.74 -12.32 -15.48
N PRO A 125 14.16 -11.17 -14.96
CA PRO A 125 13.40 -9.93 -15.03
C PRO A 125 13.47 -9.34 -16.45
N HIS A 126 12.33 -8.92 -16.96
CA HIS A 126 12.20 -8.18 -18.21
C HIS A 126 11.48 -6.88 -17.94
N LEU A 127 11.85 -5.82 -18.65
CA LEU A 127 11.18 -4.54 -18.56
C LEU A 127 10.29 -4.35 -19.77
N TYR A 128 9.06 -3.91 -19.54
CA TYR A 128 8.10 -3.61 -20.57
C TYR A 128 7.66 -2.16 -20.46
N LYS A 129 7.45 -1.53 -21.60
CA LYS A 129 6.99 -0.14 -21.71
C LYS A 129 5.68 -0.07 -22.45
N LYS A 130 4.72 0.67 -21.89
CA LYS A 130 3.50 1.04 -22.58
C LYS A 130 3.81 2.10 -23.62
N SER A 131 3.45 1.82 -24.86
CA SER A 131 3.52 2.82 -25.92
C SER A 131 2.44 3.88 -25.71
N PHE A 132 2.73 5.13 -26.04
CA PHE A 132 1.71 6.19 -26.06
C PHE A 132 0.59 5.89 -27.09
N TRP A 133 0.93 5.17 -28.16
CA TRP A 133 0.03 4.91 -29.30
C TRP A 133 -0.68 3.56 -29.23
N SER A 134 -0.38 2.72 -28.24
CA SER A 134 -0.95 1.38 -28.13
C SER A 134 -1.21 1.01 -26.67
N SER A 135 -2.28 0.25 -26.42
CA SER A 135 -2.48 -0.40 -25.12
C SER A 135 -1.49 -1.52 -24.86
N ALA A 136 -0.79 -2.00 -25.90
CA ALA A 136 0.19 -3.07 -25.79
C ALA A 136 1.47 -2.61 -25.06
N LEU A 137 2.01 -3.51 -24.26
CA LEU A 137 3.32 -3.40 -23.65
C LEU A 137 4.38 -3.96 -24.60
N ALA A 138 5.42 -3.20 -24.88
CA ALA A 138 6.58 -3.65 -25.65
C ALA A 138 7.76 -3.90 -24.71
N GLN A 139 8.47 -5.01 -24.91
CA GLN A 139 9.67 -5.29 -24.13
C GLN A 139 10.77 -4.27 -24.50
N LEU A 140 11.46 -3.76 -23.48
CA LEU A 140 12.65 -2.91 -23.64
C LEU A 140 13.91 -3.76 -23.76
N ASN A 141 14.92 -3.22 -24.45
CA ASN A 141 16.19 -3.88 -24.63
C ASN A 141 17.13 -3.59 -23.45
N ASP A 142 18.15 -4.42 -23.28
CA ASP A 142 19.07 -4.35 -22.13
C ASP A 142 19.94 -3.07 -22.07
N GLU A 143 19.94 -2.27 -23.14
CA GLU A 143 20.67 -1.00 -23.23
C GLU A 143 19.94 0.17 -22.55
N ASP A 144 18.66 0.00 -22.23
CA ASP A 144 17.87 0.99 -21.53
C ASP A 144 18.31 1.00 -20.06
N GLU A 145 18.96 2.08 -19.60
CA GLU A 145 19.55 2.28 -18.24
C GLU A 145 18.51 2.23 -17.08
N TRP A 146 17.74 1.16 -17.01
CA TRP A 146 16.69 0.90 -16.04
C TRP A 146 16.97 -0.40 -15.29
N ASN A 147 16.84 -0.35 -13.97
CA ASN A 147 16.82 -1.54 -13.16
C ASN A 147 15.48 -2.28 -13.36
N LYS A 148 15.55 -3.52 -13.84
CA LYS A 148 14.39 -4.33 -14.21
C LYS A 148 13.59 -4.88 -13.01
N TRP A 149 14.20 -4.91 -11.83
CA TRP A 149 13.57 -5.32 -10.58
C TRP A 149 12.85 -4.17 -9.87
N LEU A 150 13.24 -2.93 -10.16
CA LEU A 150 12.76 -1.73 -9.45
C LEU A 150 12.01 -0.74 -10.34
N CYS A 151 12.13 -0.84 -11.67
CA CYS A 151 11.49 0.05 -12.64
C CYS A 151 11.94 1.51 -12.50
N ILE A 152 13.19 1.72 -12.12
CA ILE A 152 13.83 3.04 -11.93
C ILE A 152 15.15 3.08 -12.69
N LYS A 153 15.65 4.28 -12.99
CA LYS A 153 17.02 4.42 -13.49
C LYS A 153 18.00 4.25 -12.34
N THR A 154 19.07 3.49 -12.56
CA THR A 154 20.12 3.26 -11.55
C THR A 154 21.49 3.37 -12.19
N SER A 155 22.55 3.24 -11.39
CA SER A 155 23.90 3.10 -11.94
C SER A 155 24.03 1.81 -12.77
N LYS A 156 24.99 1.77 -13.70
CA LYS A 156 25.27 0.59 -14.53
C LYS A 156 25.56 -0.68 -13.71
N ALA A 157 26.18 -0.53 -12.54
CA ALA A 157 26.47 -1.65 -11.64
C ALA A 157 25.19 -2.29 -11.06
N GLU A 158 24.10 -1.52 -10.97
CA GLU A 158 22.86 -1.94 -10.32
C GLU A 158 21.77 -2.35 -11.32
N LEU A 159 21.92 -2.14 -12.63
CA LEU A 159 20.86 -2.33 -13.63
C LEU A 159 20.20 -3.72 -13.62
N ASN A 160 20.92 -4.75 -13.20
CA ASN A 160 20.39 -6.12 -13.14
C ASN A 160 20.57 -6.76 -11.75
N ASP A 161 20.92 -5.98 -10.73
CA ASP A 161 21.15 -6.51 -9.39
C ASP A 161 19.81 -6.88 -8.72
N PRO A 162 19.52 -8.18 -8.50
CA PRO A 162 18.29 -8.60 -7.81
C PRO A 162 18.31 -8.19 -6.32
N SER A 163 19.48 -7.93 -5.74
CA SER A 163 19.62 -7.50 -4.36
C SER A 163 19.21 -6.03 -4.15
N ALA A 164 19.13 -5.24 -5.22
CA ALA A 164 18.62 -3.87 -5.17
C ALA A 164 17.15 -3.81 -4.66
N GLY A 165 16.38 -4.89 -4.85
CA GLY A 165 15.04 -5.05 -4.27
C GLY A 165 15.00 -5.65 -2.86
N ASN A 166 16.14 -6.10 -2.32
CA ASN A 166 16.21 -6.80 -1.04
C ASN A 166 16.06 -5.80 0.12
N PRO A 167 15.08 -6.01 1.03
CA PRO A 167 14.92 -5.17 2.23
C PRO A 167 16.18 -5.09 3.10
N GLN A 168 17.06 -6.09 3.06
CA GLN A 168 18.30 -6.13 3.83
C GLN A 168 19.47 -5.38 3.18
N SER A 169 19.31 -4.86 1.96
CA SER A 169 20.35 -4.08 1.28
C SER A 169 20.45 -2.67 1.87
N ASP A 170 21.65 -2.09 1.83
CA ASP A 170 21.92 -0.72 2.27
C ASP A 170 21.33 0.35 1.32
N HIS A 171 20.59 -0.06 0.30
CA HIS A 171 20.03 0.80 -0.73
C HIS A 171 18.51 0.79 -0.61
N ARG A 172 17.93 1.99 -0.52
CA ARG A 172 16.52 2.18 -0.80
C ARG A 172 16.45 3.09 -2.02
N TYR A 173 15.40 2.96 -2.79
CA TYR A 173 15.32 3.69 -4.04
C TYR A 173 14.11 4.60 -4.03
N LEU A 174 14.32 5.86 -4.43
CA LEU A 174 13.24 6.72 -4.86
C LEU A 174 13.17 6.68 -6.36
N GLN A 175 11.95 6.84 -6.86
CA GLN A 175 11.71 6.90 -8.28
C GLN A 175 11.94 8.32 -8.80
N THR A 176 13.19 8.69 -9.10
CA THR A 176 13.51 9.81 -10.01
C THR A 176 14.78 9.46 -10.83
N PRO A 177 15.09 10.19 -11.91
CA PRO A 177 16.33 10.00 -12.66
C PRO A 177 17.60 10.32 -11.87
N ASP A 178 17.50 11.17 -10.85
CA ASP A 178 18.64 11.82 -10.20
C ASP A 178 18.67 11.67 -8.66
N ASP A 179 17.62 11.14 -8.03
CA ASP A 179 17.51 11.05 -6.57
C ASP A 179 17.52 9.59 -6.06
N LEU A 180 18.32 9.34 -5.03
CA LEU A 180 18.42 8.06 -4.33
C LEU A 180 18.21 8.27 -2.82
N PHE A 181 17.27 7.56 -2.21
CA PHE A 181 17.03 7.63 -0.77
C PHE A 181 17.72 6.47 -0.07
N ARG A 182 18.70 6.73 0.77
CA ARG A 182 19.52 5.67 1.36
C ARG A 182 19.41 5.68 2.88
N ILE A 183 19.38 4.49 3.48
CA ILE A 183 19.71 4.35 4.91
C ILE A 183 21.22 4.14 4.98
N THR A 184 21.92 5.12 5.54
CA THR A 184 23.37 5.03 5.73
C THR A 184 23.69 4.46 7.09
N LYS A 185 24.71 3.63 7.12
CA LYS A 185 25.37 3.19 8.34
C LYS A 185 26.64 4.03 8.49
N GLU A 186 26.59 5.06 9.32
CA GLU A 186 27.77 5.86 9.65
C GLU A 186 28.40 5.31 10.93
N LEU A 187 29.69 5.00 10.88
CA LEU A 187 30.46 4.72 12.08
C LEU A 187 30.80 6.06 12.72
N ASN A 188 30.51 6.23 14.01
CA ASN A 188 30.98 7.41 14.75
C ASN A 188 32.52 7.51 14.65
N GLU A 189 33.08 8.71 14.83
CA GLU A 189 34.53 8.99 14.76
C GLU A 189 35.36 8.08 15.68
N THR A 190 34.76 7.56 16.76
CA THR A 190 35.36 6.60 17.69
C THR A 190 35.33 5.14 17.22
N ARG A 191 34.63 4.82 16.11
CA ARG A 191 34.35 3.47 15.58
C ARG A 191 33.68 2.50 16.56
N THR A 192 33.19 2.98 17.70
CA THR A 192 32.56 2.15 18.74
C THR A 192 31.05 2.02 18.55
N ASP A 193 30.42 3.06 17.97
CA ASP A 193 28.97 3.11 17.77
C ASP A 193 28.62 3.25 16.29
N VAL A 194 27.69 2.40 15.86
CA VAL A 194 27.04 2.52 14.56
C VAL A 194 25.86 3.46 14.70
N VAL A 195 25.92 4.60 14.01
CA VAL A 195 24.78 5.51 13.84
C VAL A 195 24.12 5.22 12.51
N TYR A 196 22.83 4.92 12.53
CA TYR A 196 22.04 4.79 11.31
C TYR A 196 21.39 6.14 10.98
N GLY A 197 21.58 6.61 9.74
CA GLY A 197 21.01 7.84 9.21
C GLY A 197 20.14 7.58 7.99
N VAL A 198 19.32 8.56 7.64
CA VAL A 198 18.57 8.56 6.39
C VAL A 198 19.05 9.74 5.56
N VAL A 199 19.45 9.48 4.32
CA VAL A 199 19.97 10.49 3.40
C VAL A 199 19.23 10.43 2.06
N LEU A 200 19.09 11.60 1.45
CA LEU A 200 18.69 11.75 0.06
C LEU A 200 19.94 12.16 -0.73
N GLU A 201 20.39 11.33 -1.66
CA GLU A 201 21.41 11.68 -2.64
C GLU A 201 20.71 12.26 -3.88
N ARG A 202 21.04 13.50 -4.27
CA ARG A 202 20.57 14.14 -5.50
C ARG A 202 21.76 14.42 -6.39
N GLY A 203 21.91 13.64 -7.46
CA GLY A 203 23.11 13.66 -8.29
C GLY A 203 24.36 13.28 -7.47
N LYS A 204 25.14 14.28 -7.02
CA LYS A 204 26.32 14.10 -6.14
C LYS A 204 26.17 14.76 -4.76
N GLU A 205 25.04 15.43 -4.51
CA GLU A 205 24.79 16.13 -3.25
C GLU A 205 24.08 15.20 -2.27
N ARG A 206 24.54 15.17 -1.01
CA ARG A 206 23.91 14.40 0.07
C ARG A 206 23.14 15.34 0.98
N VAL A 207 21.85 15.09 1.15
CA VAL A 207 20.98 15.81 2.08
C VAL A 207 20.58 14.84 3.20
N SER A 208 21.05 15.12 4.42
CA SER A 208 20.59 14.39 5.61
C SER A 208 19.12 14.70 5.89
N LEU A 209 18.34 13.68 6.23
CA LEU A 209 16.91 13.79 6.56
C LEU A 209 16.72 13.59 8.08
N PRO A 210 17.09 14.56 8.94
CA PRO A 210 17.12 14.39 10.40
C PRO A 210 15.74 14.10 11.01
N ASP A 211 14.66 14.53 10.35
CA ASP A 211 13.29 14.30 10.80
C ASP A 211 12.77 12.90 10.48
N LEU A 212 13.54 12.07 9.76
CA LEU A 212 13.15 10.71 9.40
C LEU A 212 14.08 9.69 10.04
N SER A 213 13.52 8.82 10.87
CA SER A 213 14.30 7.74 11.47
C SER A 213 14.41 6.54 10.52
N PRO A 214 15.54 5.81 10.50
CA PRO A 214 15.68 4.53 9.79
C PRO A 214 14.57 3.53 10.09
N VAL A 215 14.01 3.60 11.30
CA VAL A 215 12.94 2.69 11.76
C VAL A 215 11.56 3.08 11.28
N GLU A 216 11.38 4.34 10.89
CA GLU A 216 10.13 4.84 10.32
C GLU A 216 10.12 4.63 8.82
N ALA A 217 11.25 4.89 8.14
CA ALA A 217 11.37 4.79 6.70
C ALA A 217 10.83 3.44 6.17
N GLY A 218 9.97 3.49 5.15
CA GLY A 218 9.48 2.32 4.44
C GLY A 218 10.56 1.72 3.55
N TRP A 219 10.51 0.39 3.40
CA TRP A 219 11.52 -0.38 2.65
C TRP A 219 11.64 0.08 1.20
N GLN A 220 10.51 0.38 0.58
CA GLN A 220 10.42 0.87 -0.79
C GLN A 220 9.53 2.11 -0.79
N PRO A 221 10.13 3.31 -0.72
CA PRO A 221 9.38 4.54 -0.92
C PRO A 221 8.62 4.54 -2.25
N GLN A 222 7.34 4.85 -2.22
CA GLN A 222 6.51 4.87 -3.41
C GLN A 222 6.35 6.32 -3.92
N PHE A 223 6.61 6.60 -5.19
CA PHE A 223 6.18 7.88 -5.76
C PHE A 223 4.67 7.86 -5.99
N LEU A 224 3.97 8.88 -5.50
CA LEU A 224 2.53 9.11 -5.65
C LEU A 224 2.32 10.27 -6.64
N PRO A 225 2.06 10.01 -7.93
CA PRO A 225 1.97 11.06 -8.95
C PRO A 225 0.89 12.09 -8.65
N PHE A 226 -0.27 11.65 -8.15
CA PHE A 226 -1.37 12.52 -7.73
C PHE A 226 -1.04 13.50 -6.59
N LEU A 227 0.01 13.25 -5.80
CA LEU A 227 0.54 14.21 -4.80
C LEU A 227 1.83 14.89 -5.24
N ASN A 228 2.44 14.43 -6.34
CA ASN A 228 3.80 14.78 -6.76
C ASN A 228 4.81 14.64 -5.59
N LYS A 229 4.69 13.56 -4.81
CA LYS A 229 5.48 13.29 -3.60
C LYS A 229 5.80 11.80 -3.50
N HIS A 230 6.88 11.48 -2.80
CA HIS A 230 7.17 10.12 -2.36
C HIS A 230 6.48 9.84 -1.03
N LEU A 231 5.71 8.75 -0.95
CA LEU A 231 5.31 8.14 0.30
C LEU A 231 6.49 7.36 0.85
N LEU A 232 7.10 7.88 1.90
CA LEU A 232 8.21 7.22 2.57
C LEU A 232 7.70 6.22 3.60
N VAL A 233 6.56 6.51 4.25
CA VAL A 233 5.98 5.69 5.31
C VAL A 233 4.46 5.74 5.21
N SER A 234 3.81 4.59 5.05
CA SER A 234 2.36 4.49 5.26
C SER A 234 2.06 4.54 6.75
N GLY A 235 1.04 5.30 7.15
CA GLY A 235 0.66 5.37 8.56
C GLY A 235 0.13 4.03 9.07
N ARG A 236 0.39 3.72 10.34
CA ARG A 236 -0.21 2.58 11.06
C ARG A 236 -0.54 3.01 12.47
N PHE A 237 -1.76 2.78 12.94
CA PHE A 237 -2.08 3.03 14.35
C PHE A 237 -2.79 1.83 14.97
N VAL A 238 -2.50 1.59 16.24
CA VAL A 238 -2.95 0.44 17.03
C VAL A 238 -3.91 0.94 18.10
N ILE A 239 -5.17 0.53 18.04
CA ILE A 239 -6.22 1.07 18.91
C ILE A 239 -6.23 0.40 20.31
N ALA A 240 -5.62 -0.79 20.47
CA ALA A 240 -5.78 -1.62 21.66
C ALA A 240 -4.48 -2.14 22.30
N SER A 241 -3.30 -1.72 21.85
CA SER A 241 -1.98 -2.05 22.45
C SER A 241 -0.88 -1.17 21.87
N THR A 242 0.35 -1.28 22.39
CA THR A 242 1.54 -0.62 21.83
C THR A 242 2.27 -1.56 20.87
N MET A 243 2.87 -0.99 19.83
CA MET A 243 3.83 -1.66 18.97
C MET A 243 5.25 -1.29 19.42
N LEU A 244 6.17 -2.25 19.44
CA LEU A 244 7.59 -1.98 19.63
C LEU A 244 8.22 -1.60 18.29
N LEU A 245 8.79 -0.41 18.23
CA LEU A 245 9.68 0.01 17.15
C LEU A 245 11.04 -0.68 17.31
N PRO A 246 11.79 -0.86 16.20
CA PRO A 246 13.21 -1.16 16.28
C PRO A 246 13.91 -0.16 17.22
N GLY A 247 14.69 -0.66 18.20
CA GLY A 247 15.27 0.16 19.27
C GLY A 247 14.46 0.21 20.57
N GLY A 248 13.41 -0.60 20.71
CA GLY A 248 12.71 -0.83 21.99
C GLY A 248 11.73 0.28 22.40
N LYS A 249 11.59 1.34 21.60
CA LYS A 249 10.58 2.38 21.82
C LYS A 249 9.20 1.83 21.52
N SER A 250 8.26 1.98 22.46
CA SER A 250 6.87 1.63 22.20
C SER A 250 6.12 2.81 21.61
N THR A 251 5.27 2.57 20.62
CA THR A 251 4.38 3.57 20.03
C THR A 251 3.00 2.97 19.81
N GLN A 252 1.96 3.79 19.84
CA GLN A 252 0.62 3.40 19.38
C GLN A 252 0.37 3.83 17.93
N GLU A 253 1.31 4.58 17.33
CA GLU A 253 1.14 5.25 16.05
C GLU A 253 2.44 5.34 15.27
N ILE A 254 2.34 5.09 13.97
CA ILE A 254 3.31 5.43 12.94
C ILE A 254 2.61 6.46 12.04
N PRO A 255 3.19 7.65 11.86
CA PRO A 255 2.60 8.65 10.99
C PRO A 255 2.71 8.24 9.52
N THR A 256 1.87 8.86 8.70
CA THR A 256 2.12 8.88 7.25
C THR A 256 3.21 9.93 6.99
N ILE A 257 4.30 9.55 6.32
CA ILE A 257 5.40 10.46 5.99
C ILE A 257 5.53 10.54 4.47
N THR A 258 5.42 11.76 3.94
CA THR A 258 5.65 12.05 2.53
C THR A 258 6.83 12.99 2.35
N MET A 259 7.49 12.91 1.20
CA MET A 259 8.59 13.77 0.82
C MET A 259 8.34 14.35 -0.56
N THR A 260 8.51 15.66 -0.68
CA THR A 260 8.51 16.35 -1.97
C THR A 260 9.79 16.04 -2.75
N LYS A 261 9.79 16.32 -4.06
CA LYS A 261 10.99 16.13 -4.90
C LYS A 261 12.19 16.96 -4.44
N ASP A 262 11.96 18.13 -3.85
CA ASP A 262 13.00 18.97 -3.26
C ASP A 262 13.51 18.47 -1.90
N GLY A 263 12.92 17.41 -1.34
CA GLY A 263 13.37 16.77 -0.10
C GLY A 263 12.66 17.27 1.17
N LYS A 264 11.65 18.16 1.04
CA LYS A 264 10.85 18.60 2.18
C LYS A 264 9.93 17.47 2.65
N LEU A 265 10.05 17.13 3.92
CA LEU A 265 9.25 16.13 4.60
C LEU A 265 7.94 16.73 5.12
N LYS A 266 6.87 15.93 5.05
CA LYS A 266 5.58 16.21 5.69
C LYS A 266 5.14 14.96 6.45
N ARG A 267 4.86 15.13 7.74
CA ARG A 267 4.38 14.09 8.65
C ARG A 267 2.92 14.35 9.02
N GLU A 268 2.04 13.37 8.82
CA GLU A 268 0.61 13.47 9.08
C GLU A 268 0.11 12.35 9.98
N TYR A 269 -0.71 12.71 10.98
CA TYR A 269 -1.32 11.79 11.95
C TYR A 269 -2.83 11.78 11.78
N VAL A 270 -3.40 10.62 11.46
CA VAL A 270 -4.84 10.48 11.11
C VAL A 270 -5.69 9.91 12.26
N ARG A 271 -5.05 9.49 13.38
CA ARG A 271 -5.70 8.78 14.50
C ARG A 271 -6.88 9.52 15.14
N ALA A 272 -6.76 10.84 15.35
CA ALA A 272 -7.73 11.60 16.17
C ALA A 272 -9.17 11.49 15.67
N ARG A 273 -9.37 11.46 14.35
CA ARG A 273 -10.70 11.42 13.71
C ARG A 273 -11.35 10.04 13.73
N LEU A 274 -10.53 8.99 13.82
CA LEU A 274 -10.97 7.60 13.76
C LEU A 274 -11.27 7.04 15.15
N MET A 275 -10.56 7.50 16.19
CA MET A 275 -10.88 7.14 17.59
C MET A 275 -12.22 7.70 18.07
N ILE A 276 -12.68 8.83 17.51
CA ILE A 276 -14.04 9.35 17.75
C ILE A 276 -15.11 8.38 17.18
N LYS A 277 -14.74 7.47 16.27
CA LYS A 277 -15.65 6.66 15.44
C LYS A 277 -15.59 5.14 15.68
N GLY A 278 -15.44 4.69 16.93
CA GLY A 278 -15.81 3.31 17.34
C GLY A 278 -15.00 2.13 16.76
N LEU A 279 -13.88 2.39 16.08
CA LEU A 279 -12.96 1.34 15.62
C LEU A 279 -12.18 0.75 16.81
N LYS A 280 -11.89 -0.56 16.79
CA LYS A 280 -11.24 -1.28 17.91
C LYS A 280 -9.94 -2.02 17.52
N ARG A 281 -9.49 -1.93 16.27
CA ARG A 281 -8.33 -2.67 15.73
C ARG A 281 -7.32 -1.78 15.04
N ASP A 282 -6.15 -2.37 14.80
CA ASP A 282 -5.10 -1.82 13.96
C ASP A 282 -5.63 -1.38 12.60
N ALA A 283 -5.10 -0.25 12.15
CA ALA A 283 -5.40 0.27 10.83
C ALA A 283 -4.14 0.76 10.12
N ILE A 284 -4.17 0.67 8.80
CA ILE A 284 -3.17 1.25 7.90
C ILE A 284 -3.80 2.46 7.22
N VAL A 285 -3.02 3.52 7.04
CA VAL A 285 -3.43 4.76 6.39
C VAL A 285 -2.60 4.97 5.14
N MET A 286 -3.26 5.22 4.01
CA MET A 286 -2.61 5.55 2.75
C MET A 286 -3.24 6.80 2.14
N PRO A 287 -2.44 7.75 1.62
CA PRO A 287 -2.98 8.88 0.88
C PRO A 287 -3.68 8.45 -0.41
N TYR A 288 -4.72 9.17 -0.80
CA TYR A 288 -5.36 9.11 -2.13
C TYR A 288 -5.64 10.54 -2.62
N ALA A 289 -6.20 10.71 -3.82
CA ALA A 289 -6.34 12.03 -4.45
C ALA A 289 -7.14 13.07 -3.64
N LYS A 290 -8.07 12.62 -2.77
CA LYS A 290 -8.94 13.53 -2.01
C LYS A 290 -8.77 13.45 -0.48
N GLY A 291 -7.75 12.76 0.02
CA GLY A 291 -7.51 12.61 1.46
C GLY A 291 -6.75 11.34 1.81
N ASN A 292 -7.22 10.62 2.83
CA ASN A 292 -6.66 9.33 3.22
C ASN A 292 -7.68 8.18 3.10
N LEU A 293 -7.17 7.01 2.70
CA LEU A 293 -7.84 5.73 2.87
C LEU A 293 -7.33 5.08 4.16
N VAL A 294 -8.25 4.47 4.90
CA VAL A 294 -7.95 3.75 6.14
C VAL A 294 -8.40 2.31 5.98
N PHE A 295 -7.47 1.38 6.16
CA PHE A 295 -7.70 -0.05 6.02
C PHE A 295 -7.75 -0.69 7.39
N VAL A 296 -8.90 -1.25 7.78
CA VAL A 296 -9.09 -1.94 9.05
C VAL A 296 -9.32 -3.42 8.78
N GLN A 297 -8.34 -4.25 9.15
CA GLN A 297 -8.39 -5.70 8.93
C GLN A 297 -9.15 -6.40 10.07
N ASP A 298 -10.49 -6.39 10.02
CA ASP A 298 -11.33 -7.12 10.97
C ASP A 298 -12.66 -7.56 10.32
N ARG A 299 -13.58 -8.09 11.12
CA ARG A 299 -14.96 -8.37 10.71
C ARG A 299 -15.73 -7.08 10.48
N PRO A 300 -16.69 -7.03 9.53
CA PRO A 300 -17.53 -5.84 9.32
C PRO A 300 -18.22 -5.34 10.60
N GLY A 301 -18.71 -6.26 11.44
CA GLY A 301 -19.36 -5.96 12.71
C GLY A 301 -18.43 -5.36 13.77
N ASP A 302 -17.12 -5.63 13.67
CA ASP A 302 -16.08 -5.16 14.60
C ASP A 302 -15.36 -3.90 14.08
N GLY A 303 -15.81 -3.33 12.95
CA GLY A 303 -15.17 -2.16 12.34
C GLY A 303 -14.25 -2.48 11.17
N GLY A 304 -14.23 -3.72 10.67
CA GLY A 304 -13.48 -4.09 9.47
C GLY A 304 -14.00 -3.38 8.21
N GLY A 305 -13.09 -3.04 7.32
CA GLY A 305 -13.42 -2.44 6.03
C GLY A 305 -12.36 -1.46 5.54
N ILE A 306 -12.67 -0.80 4.42
CA ILE A 306 -11.89 0.32 3.90
C ILE A 306 -12.72 1.57 4.09
N TYR A 307 -12.11 2.58 4.68
CA TYR A 307 -12.74 3.85 4.97
C TYR A 307 -12.11 4.95 4.14
N ARG A 308 -12.96 5.82 3.62
CA ARG A 308 -12.56 7.05 2.96
C ARG A 308 -12.66 8.21 3.96
N GLU A 309 -11.57 8.92 4.14
CA GLU A 309 -11.53 10.18 4.86
C GLU A 309 -11.51 11.35 3.86
N ALA A 310 -12.48 12.26 3.96
CA ALA A 310 -12.56 13.48 3.17
C ALA A 310 -13.09 14.63 4.04
N GLY A 311 -12.24 15.60 4.39
CA GLY A 311 -12.60 16.64 5.35
C GLY A 311 -12.91 16.05 6.73
N ASP A 312 -14.08 16.32 7.29
CA ASP A 312 -14.53 15.78 8.59
C ASP A 312 -15.38 14.50 8.45
N LEU A 313 -15.66 14.09 7.21
CA LEU A 313 -16.44 12.90 6.91
C LEU A 313 -15.53 11.65 6.86
N VAL A 314 -16.02 10.57 7.46
CA VAL A 314 -15.42 9.23 7.36
C VAL A 314 -16.51 8.26 6.98
N GLU A 315 -16.36 7.61 5.84
CA GLU A 315 -17.32 6.67 5.27
C GLU A 315 -16.67 5.31 5.10
N ARG A 316 -17.39 4.23 5.39
CA ARG A 316 -16.97 2.88 5.02
C ARG A 316 -17.38 2.63 3.58
N ILE A 317 -16.39 2.51 2.69
CA ILE A 317 -16.60 2.35 1.25
C ILE A 317 -16.51 0.91 0.78
N TRP A 318 -16.02 0.01 1.64
CA TRP A 318 -15.93 -1.42 1.36
C TRP A 318 -16.14 -2.25 2.62
N CYS A 319 -16.61 -3.49 2.44
CA CYS A 319 -16.98 -4.39 3.53
C CYS A 319 -18.13 -3.83 4.39
N VAL A 320 -19.12 -3.23 3.73
CA VAL A 320 -20.29 -2.59 4.38
C VAL A 320 -21.35 -3.58 4.86
N ASN A 321 -21.36 -4.79 4.31
CA ASN A 321 -22.42 -5.75 4.58
C ASN A 321 -22.17 -6.47 5.94
N LYS A 322 -23.11 -6.32 6.87
CA LYS A 322 -23.01 -6.75 8.28
C LYS A 322 -23.44 -8.22 8.51
N GLY A 323 -23.45 -9.05 7.46
CA GLY A 323 -23.83 -10.46 7.57
C GLY A 323 -23.10 -11.19 8.71
N ARG A 324 -23.81 -12.03 9.45
CA ARG A 324 -23.34 -12.68 10.71
C ARG A 324 -22.43 -13.91 10.49
N GLY A 325 -21.89 -14.11 9.30
CA GLY A 325 -20.96 -15.22 9.05
C GLY A 325 -19.71 -15.07 9.92
N PHE A 326 -19.48 -16.02 10.83
CA PHE A 326 -18.38 -15.97 11.81
C PHE A 326 -16.97 -15.90 11.17
N ASP A 327 -16.86 -16.30 9.91
CA ASP A 327 -15.61 -16.37 9.15
C ASP A 327 -15.29 -15.12 8.32
N ARG A 328 -16.25 -14.20 8.14
CA ARG A 328 -16.08 -13.04 7.26
C ARG A 328 -15.10 -12.03 7.84
N LYS A 329 -13.93 -11.87 7.21
CA LYS A 329 -12.93 -10.86 7.61
C LYS A 329 -12.58 -9.97 6.42
N CYS A 330 -12.73 -8.66 6.61
CA CYS A 330 -12.34 -7.65 5.64
C CYS A 330 -10.81 -7.62 5.55
N ARG A 331 -10.22 -8.37 4.61
CA ARG A 331 -8.77 -8.59 4.54
C ARG A 331 -8.23 -8.21 3.16
N PRO A 332 -8.14 -6.90 2.85
CA PRO A 332 -7.51 -6.47 1.62
C PRO A 332 -6.02 -6.81 1.67
N GLN A 333 -5.54 -7.46 0.62
CA GLN A 333 -4.16 -7.87 0.38
C GLN A 333 -3.66 -7.23 -0.92
N ALA A 334 -2.34 -7.07 -1.04
CA ALA A 334 -1.68 -6.49 -2.22
C ALA A 334 -2.32 -5.15 -2.67
N ILE A 335 -2.56 -4.28 -1.70
CA ILE A 335 -3.28 -3.01 -1.89
C ILE A 335 -2.45 -2.07 -2.76
N SER A 336 -3.07 -1.49 -3.79
CA SER A 336 -2.39 -0.58 -4.71
C SER A 336 -3.33 0.54 -5.18
N ILE A 337 -2.87 1.79 -5.09
CA ILE A 337 -3.62 2.98 -5.53
C ILE A 337 -3.12 3.39 -6.91
N SER A 338 -4.05 3.77 -7.80
CA SER A 338 -3.74 4.22 -9.16
C SER A 338 -2.90 5.51 -9.17
N PRO A 339 -2.21 5.81 -10.28
CA PRO A 339 -1.33 6.99 -10.36
C PRO A 339 -2.07 8.33 -10.19
N ASP A 340 -3.33 8.41 -10.62
CA ASP A 340 -4.23 9.54 -10.38
C ASP A 340 -4.83 9.59 -8.96
N GLY A 341 -4.62 8.56 -8.14
CA GLY A 341 -5.11 8.48 -6.77
C GLY A 341 -6.62 8.24 -6.65
N CYS A 342 -7.30 7.85 -7.74
CA CYS A 342 -8.76 7.74 -7.79
C CYS A 342 -9.30 6.32 -7.91
N SER A 343 -8.43 5.33 -8.15
CA SER A 343 -8.78 3.92 -8.15
C SER A 343 -7.95 3.16 -7.13
N LEU A 344 -8.58 2.23 -6.44
CA LEU A 344 -7.97 1.36 -5.45
C LEU A 344 -8.15 -0.10 -5.90
N ALA A 345 -7.04 -0.81 -6.10
CA ALA A 345 -7.06 -2.24 -6.40
C ALA A 345 -6.51 -3.05 -5.21
N PHE A 346 -7.14 -4.18 -4.91
CA PHE A 346 -6.69 -5.11 -3.90
C PHE A 346 -7.26 -6.50 -4.15
N PHE A 347 -6.61 -7.50 -3.58
CA PHE A 347 -7.17 -8.84 -3.49
C PHE A 347 -7.89 -9.03 -2.16
N ASP A 348 -9.03 -9.70 -2.21
CA ASP A 348 -9.86 -9.96 -1.03
C ASP A 348 -10.15 -11.44 -0.88
N LYS A 349 -9.94 -11.95 0.34
CA LYS A 349 -10.11 -13.35 0.70
C LYS A 349 -11.57 -13.75 0.94
N ASP A 350 -12.47 -12.80 1.21
CA ASP A 350 -13.86 -13.07 1.57
C ASP A 350 -14.83 -12.12 0.85
N SER A 351 -15.47 -12.58 -0.25
CA SER A 351 -16.41 -11.74 -1.02
C SER A 351 -17.44 -11.05 -0.13
N ASP A 352 -17.68 -9.77 -0.41
CA ASP A 352 -18.69 -8.96 0.26
C ASP A 352 -20.13 -9.30 -0.17
N ASP A 353 -20.28 -10.11 -1.21
CA ASP A 353 -21.55 -10.64 -1.72
C ASP A 353 -21.95 -11.93 -0.99
N LEU A 354 -22.97 -11.82 -0.12
CA LEU A 354 -23.53 -12.94 0.65
C LEU A 354 -24.13 -14.07 -0.22
N LYS A 355 -24.31 -13.85 -1.52
CA LYS A 355 -24.86 -14.85 -2.43
C LYS A 355 -23.77 -15.74 -3.04
N LYS A 356 -22.50 -15.36 -2.93
CA LYS A 356 -21.38 -16.09 -3.53
C LYS A 356 -20.66 -16.92 -2.46
N ASN A 357 -20.96 -18.21 -2.40
CA ASN A 357 -20.24 -19.20 -1.58
C ASN A 357 -18.90 -19.57 -2.24
N VAL A 358 -18.04 -18.60 -2.50
CA VAL A 358 -16.76 -18.86 -3.17
C VAL A 358 -15.61 -18.50 -2.22
N PRO A 359 -14.91 -19.50 -1.64
CA PRO A 359 -13.69 -19.29 -0.88
C PRO A 359 -12.52 -19.04 -1.84
N GLN A 360 -12.62 -18.02 -2.68
CA GLN A 360 -11.59 -17.66 -3.64
C GLN A 360 -11.21 -16.20 -3.45
N VAL A 361 -9.89 -15.98 -3.31
CA VAL A 361 -9.33 -14.64 -3.22
C VAL A 361 -9.53 -13.96 -4.56
N SER A 362 -10.33 -12.89 -4.62
CA SER A 362 -10.71 -12.21 -5.87
C SER A 362 -10.11 -10.81 -5.98
N LEU A 363 -9.84 -10.36 -7.20
CA LEU A 363 -9.42 -8.98 -7.47
C LEU A 363 -10.63 -8.04 -7.38
N LYS A 364 -10.49 -6.97 -6.59
CA LYS A 364 -11.47 -5.88 -6.48
C LYS A 364 -10.81 -4.56 -6.89
N ILE A 365 -11.54 -3.77 -7.69
CA ILE A 365 -11.13 -2.41 -8.09
C ILE A 365 -12.26 -1.45 -7.69
N LEU A 366 -11.92 -0.45 -6.89
CA LEU A 366 -12.85 0.53 -6.34
C LEU A 366 -12.54 1.91 -6.91
N ASP A 367 -13.60 2.62 -7.31
CA ASP A 367 -13.54 4.06 -7.51
C ASP A 367 -13.64 4.76 -6.15
N VAL A 368 -12.58 5.47 -5.76
CA VAL A 368 -12.51 6.15 -4.45
C VAL A 368 -12.73 7.66 -4.55
N CYS A 369 -12.76 8.21 -5.76
CA CYS A 369 -12.94 9.63 -6.00
C CYS A 369 -14.38 10.03 -6.26
N HIS A 370 -15.25 9.11 -6.69
CA HIS A 370 -16.63 9.42 -7.03
C HIS A 370 -17.66 9.03 -5.95
#